data_AF-A0A936H160-F1
#
_entry.id   AF-A0A936H160-F1
#
_cell.length_a   1.000
_cell.length_b   1.000
_cell.length_c   1.000
_cell.angle_alpha   90.00
_cell.angle_beta   90.00
_cell.angle_gamma   90.00
#
_symmetry.space_group_name_H-M   'P 1'
#
loop_
_entity.id
_entity.type
_entity.pdbx_description
1 polymer ?
#
loop_
_entity_poly.entity_id
_entity_poly.type
_entity_poly.pdbx_seq_one_letter_code
_entity_poly.pdbx_strand_id
1 'polypeptide(L)'
;MAETHPLFPSGEWEGFYLYPFGAHQHHQHRMEIWFQFNDGIITGGGSDDINVFIWRGTYDTAALQCAMVKYYPTHTVQYRGHADENGIWGTWTLPGATGGFHIWPKEEGENREDAAQAAETAKKPKVEEIGV
;
A
#
# COMPACT_ATOMS: atom_id res chain seq x y z
N MET A 1 9.24 4.17 20.97
CA MET A 1 8.96 2.72 21.11
C MET A 1 8.09 2.31 19.94
N ALA A 2 8.29 1.11 19.40
CA ALA A 2 7.48 0.62 18.29
C ALA A 2 5.99 0.68 18.65
N GLU A 3 5.17 1.15 17.71
CA GLU A 3 3.73 1.24 17.89
C GLU A 3 3.09 -0.15 18.03
N THR A 4 2.07 -0.27 18.88
CA THR A 4 1.33 -1.51 19.14
C THR A 4 -0.16 -1.40 18.83
N HIS A 5 -0.66 -0.22 18.47
CA HIS A 5 -2.05 -0.02 18.11
C HIS A 5 -2.41 -0.84 16.86
N PRO A 6 -3.47 -1.66 16.89
CA PRO A 6 -3.77 -2.63 15.84
C PRO A 6 -4.10 -2.00 14.46
N LEU A 7 -4.51 -0.73 14.44
CA LEU A 7 -4.79 0.01 13.21
C LEU A 7 -3.56 0.71 12.60
N PHE A 8 -2.43 0.71 13.31
CA PHE A 8 -1.17 1.30 12.85
C PHE A 8 -0.01 0.29 12.91
N PRO A 9 -0.15 -0.92 12.34
CA PRO A 9 0.93 -1.89 12.31
C PRO A 9 2.05 -1.41 11.39
N SER A 10 3.29 -1.49 11.87
CA SER A 10 4.46 -1.36 10.98
C SER A 10 4.58 -2.60 10.09
N GLY A 11 5.17 -2.44 8.91
CA GLY A 11 5.38 -3.54 7.95
C GLY A 11 4.92 -3.19 6.54
N GLU A 12 4.58 -4.22 5.78
CA GLU A 12 4.12 -4.11 4.39
C GLU A 12 2.65 -3.72 4.33
N TRP A 13 2.35 -2.79 3.44
CA TRP A 13 1.03 -2.25 3.16
C TRP A 13 0.81 -2.23 1.64
N GLU A 14 -0.44 -2.16 1.25
CA GLU A 14 -0.83 -1.94 -0.14
C GLU A 14 -2.05 -1.06 -0.21
N GLY A 15 -2.41 -0.65 -1.42
CA GLY A 15 -3.68 0.01 -1.64
C GLY A 15 -3.73 0.69 -2.99
N PHE A 16 -4.53 1.75 -3.06
CA PHE A 16 -4.67 2.53 -4.28
C PHE A 16 -5.05 3.98 -4.02
N TYR A 17 -4.84 4.80 -5.05
CA TYR A 17 -5.40 6.15 -5.13
C TYR A 17 -6.25 6.31 -6.39
N LEU A 18 -7.13 7.30 -6.38
CA LEU A 18 -8.05 7.63 -7.48
C LEU A 18 -7.81 9.07 -7.92
N TYR A 19 -7.80 9.33 -9.24
CA TYR A 19 -7.89 10.68 -9.77
C TYR A 19 -9.33 11.19 -9.70
N PRO A 20 -9.56 12.50 -9.47
CA PRO A 20 -10.91 13.03 -9.36
C PRO A 20 -11.65 13.14 -10.70
N PHE A 21 -10.91 13.31 -11.80
CA PHE A 21 -11.45 13.62 -13.11
C PHE A 21 -10.58 13.04 -14.23
N GLY A 22 -11.16 12.90 -15.42
CA GLY A 22 -10.46 12.46 -16.63
C GLY A 22 -10.58 10.96 -16.89
N ALA A 23 -9.84 10.47 -17.88
CA ALA A 23 -9.92 9.07 -18.34
C ALA A 23 -9.57 8.02 -17.26
N HIS A 24 -9.05 8.46 -16.12
CA HIS A 24 -8.62 7.61 -15.00
C HIS A 24 -9.42 7.83 -13.72
N GLN A 25 -10.54 8.56 -13.77
CA GLN A 25 -11.30 8.93 -12.57
C GLN A 25 -11.84 7.75 -11.73
N HIS A 26 -11.96 6.57 -12.34
CA HIS A 26 -12.40 5.34 -11.67
C HIS A 26 -11.32 4.26 -11.64
N HIS A 27 -10.12 4.55 -12.17
CA HIS A 27 -9.03 3.59 -12.17
C HIS A 27 -8.33 3.62 -10.83
N GLN A 28 -8.21 2.43 -10.22
CA GLN A 28 -7.41 2.25 -9.02
C GLN A 28 -5.93 2.21 -9.41
N HIS A 29 -5.18 3.22 -9.01
CA HIS A 29 -3.74 3.26 -9.17
C HIS A 29 -3.09 2.57 -7.98
N ARG A 30 -2.66 1.33 -8.18
CA ARG A 30 -2.14 0.45 -7.11
C ARG A 30 -0.80 0.95 -6.59
N MET A 31 -0.59 0.79 -5.28
CA MET A 31 0.65 1.15 -4.59
C MET A 31 1.12 -0.01 -3.72
N GLU A 32 2.43 -0.26 -3.74
CA GLU A 32 3.13 -1.09 -2.77
C GLU A 32 3.84 -0.18 -1.77
N ILE A 33 3.69 -0.45 -0.48
CA ILE A 33 4.11 0.47 0.58
C ILE A 33 4.73 -0.34 1.72
N TRP A 34 5.72 0.24 2.39
CA TRP A 34 6.08 -0.18 3.74
C TRP A 34 5.99 1.03 4.67
N PHE A 35 5.53 0.80 5.90
CA PHE A 35 5.45 1.82 6.94
C PHE A 35 6.17 1.40 8.21
N GLN A 36 6.69 2.40 8.90
CA GLN A 36 7.15 2.32 10.27
C GLN A 36 6.41 3.37 11.10
N PHE A 37 5.68 2.89 12.10
CA PHE A 37 4.95 3.67 13.10
C PHE A 37 5.72 3.61 14.43
N ASN A 38 6.17 4.76 14.91
CA ASN A 38 6.87 4.87 16.19
C ASN A 38 6.68 6.26 16.78
N ASP A 39 6.23 6.32 18.04
CA ASP A 39 6.09 7.55 18.82
C ASP A 39 5.31 8.67 18.09
N GLY A 40 4.19 8.33 17.45
CA GLY A 40 3.35 9.29 16.72
C GLY A 40 3.92 9.74 15.37
N ILE A 41 5.05 9.18 14.93
CA ILE A 41 5.69 9.45 13.64
C ILE A 41 5.46 8.29 12.67
N ILE A 42 5.13 8.65 11.43
CA ILE A 42 5.09 7.73 10.28
C ILE A 42 6.32 7.99 9.41
N THR A 43 7.07 6.94 9.12
CA THR A 43 8.04 6.92 8.01
C THR A 43 7.76 5.72 7.12
N GLY A 44 8.21 5.77 5.87
CA GLY A 44 7.94 4.70 4.93
C GLY A 44 8.45 4.98 3.54
N GLY A 45 8.09 4.09 2.63
CA GLY A 45 8.36 4.25 1.21
C GLY A 45 7.61 3.21 0.41
N GLY A 46 7.85 3.22 -0.90
CA GLY A 46 7.14 2.33 -1.80
C GLY A 46 7.28 2.75 -3.26
N SER A 47 6.44 2.15 -4.09
CA SER A 47 6.34 2.47 -5.51
C SER A 47 4.92 2.30 -6.03
N ASP A 48 4.63 3.03 -7.10
CA ASP A 48 3.40 2.92 -7.87
C ASP A 48 3.69 3.15 -9.36
N ASP A 49 2.65 3.37 -10.14
CA ASP A 49 2.70 3.60 -11.58
C ASP A 49 3.38 4.94 -11.98
N ILE A 50 3.68 5.81 -11.02
CA ILE A 50 4.40 7.08 -11.26
C ILE A 50 5.90 6.92 -11.03
N ASN A 51 6.31 6.50 -9.82
CA ASN A 51 7.73 6.27 -9.47
C ASN A 51 7.87 5.62 -8.07
N VAL A 52 9.11 5.44 -7.63
CA VAL A 52 9.45 5.24 -6.22
C VAL A 52 9.20 6.52 -5.40
N PHE A 53 8.81 6.35 -4.14
CA PHE A 53 8.52 7.45 -3.23
C PHE A 53 8.91 7.13 -1.78
N ILE A 54 9.00 8.17 -0.96
CA ILE A 54 9.12 8.07 0.51
C ILE A 54 7.94 8.75 1.20
N TRP A 55 7.61 8.26 2.40
CA TRP A 55 6.60 8.81 3.28
C TRP A 55 7.21 9.45 4.52
N ARG A 56 6.66 10.61 4.91
CA ARG A 56 6.89 11.21 6.23
C ARG A 56 5.60 11.80 6.75
N GLY A 57 5.30 11.58 8.03
CA GLY A 57 4.06 12.06 8.61
C GLY A 57 3.95 11.82 10.10
N THR A 58 2.73 12.03 10.59
CA THR A 58 2.34 11.79 11.98
C THR A 58 1.03 11.03 12.03
N TYR A 59 0.81 10.30 13.12
CA TYR A 59 -0.46 9.63 13.43
C TYR A 59 -0.87 9.90 14.87
N ASP A 60 -2.17 9.78 15.13
CA ASP A 60 -2.78 9.92 16.44
C ASP A 60 -3.68 8.71 16.69
N THR A 61 -3.36 7.94 17.73
CA THR A 61 -4.10 6.73 18.11
C THR A 61 -5.40 7.01 18.88
N ALA A 62 -5.55 8.21 19.45
CA ALA A 62 -6.80 8.63 20.08
C ALA A 62 -7.79 9.17 19.04
N ALA A 63 -7.29 9.94 18.06
CA ALA A 63 -8.11 10.49 16.99
C ALA A 63 -8.34 9.52 15.82
N LEU A 64 -7.55 8.43 15.75
CA LEU A 64 -7.53 7.47 14.64
C LEU A 64 -7.33 8.17 13.29
N GLN A 65 -6.36 9.07 13.24
CA GLN A 65 -6.06 9.92 12.09
C GLN A 65 -4.57 9.97 11.79
N CYS A 66 -4.24 10.21 10.53
CA CYS A 66 -2.87 10.45 10.11
C CYS A 66 -2.75 11.60 9.10
N ALA A 67 -1.56 12.20 9.11
CA ALA A 67 -1.16 13.26 8.21
C ALA A 67 0.18 12.90 7.61
N MET A 68 0.26 12.75 6.29
CA MET A 68 1.48 12.28 5.62
C MET A 68 1.79 13.11 4.39
N VAL A 69 3.07 13.15 4.03
CA VAL A 69 3.55 13.69 2.77
C VAL A 69 4.26 12.58 2.02
N LYS A 70 3.80 12.34 0.80
CA LYS A 70 4.44 11.46 -0.18
C LYS A 70 5.44 12.27 -0.99
N TYR A 71 6.70 11.87 -1.01
CA TYR A 71 7.74 12.55 -1.77
C TYR A 71 8.18 11.69 -2.94
N TYR A 72 7.97 12.21 -4.15
CA TYR A 72 8.62 11.73 -5.36
C TYR A 72 9.88 12.56 -5.63
N PRO A 73 10.77 12.11 -6.54
CA PRO A 73 11.88 12.93 -7.01
C PRO A 73 11.46 14.28 -7.61
N THR A 74 10.22 14.38 -8.13
CA THR A 74 9.75 15.55 -8.89
C THR A 74 8.75 16.43 -8.14
N HIS A 75 8.01 15.89 -7.18
CA HIS A 75 6.94 16.61 -6.49
C HIS A 75 6.56 15.93 -5.17
N THR A 76 5.69 16.58 -4.41
CA THR A 76 5.13 16.05 -3.16
C THR A 76 3.61 16.03 -3.19
N VAL A 77 3.01 15.07 -2.51
CA VAL A 77 1.55 14.94 -2.38
C VAL A 77 1.19 14.86 -0.90
N GLN A 78 0.23 15.68 -0.48
CA GLN A 78 -0.26 15.71 0.90
C GLN A 78 -1.36 14.67 1.08
N TYR A 79 -1.35 13.93 2.18
CA TYR A 79 -2.36 12.91 2.52
C TYR A 79 -2.95 13.19 3.90
N ARG A 80 -4.27 13.12 3.99
CA ARG A 80 -5.05 13.16 5.24
C ARG A 80 -5.91 11.91 5.32
N GLY A 81 -5.71 11.11 6.36
CA GLY A 81 -6.34 9.80 6.50
C GLY A 81 -7.03 9.60 7.84
N HIS A 82 -8.06 8.75 7.80
CA HIS A 82 -8.74 8.15 8.95
C HIS A 82 -8.45 6.65 8.96
N ALA A 83 -8.23 6.09 10.14
CA ALA A 83 -7.94 4.67 10.31
C ALA A 83 -9.14 3.94 10.93
N ASP A 84 -9.50 2.79 10.36
CA ASP A 84 -10.46 1.82 10.90
C ASP A 84 -9.97 0.39 10.63
N GLU A 85 -10.79 -0.63 10.94
CA GLU A 85 -10.41 -2.04 10.73
C GLU A 85 -10.07 -2.42 9.28
N ASN A 86 -10.43 -1.59 8.29
CA ASN A 86 -10.14 -1.81 6.88
C ASN A 86 -8.88 -1.06 6.40
N GLY A 87 -8.14 -0.42 7.31
CA GLY A 87 -6.94 0.35 7.00
C GLY A 87 -7.16 1.86 7.06
N ILE A 88 -6.33 2.59 6.31
CA ILE A 88 -6.33 4.06 6.27
C ILE A 88 -6.94 4.53 4.95
N TRP A 89 -7.94 5.39 5.03
CA TRP A 89 -8.59 6.00 3.88
C TRP A 89 -8.74 7.50 4.05
N GLY A 90 -8.88 8.23 2.94
CA GLY A 90 -9.07 9.67 2.99
C GLY A 90 -8.74 10.36 1.68
N THR A 91 -8.15 11.54 1.76
CA THR A 91 -7.84 12.36 0.59
C THR A 91 -6.35 12.64 0.44
N TRP A 92 -5.92 12.64 -0.82
CA TRP A 92 -4.64 13.18 -1.23
C TRP A 92 -4.85 14.54 -1.92
N THR A 93 -3.85 15.42 -1.84
CA THR A 93 -3.88 16.75 -2.46
C THR A 93 -2.51 17.12 -3.06
N LEU A 94 -2.55 17.66 -4.27
CA LEU A 94 -1.42 18.31 -4.96
C LEU A 94 -1.91 19.62 -5.60
N PRO A 95 -1.01 20.51 -6.07
CA PRO A 95 -1.42 21.76 -6.71
C PRO A 95 -2.37 21.52 -7.90
N GLY A 96 -3.65 21.86 -7.73
CA GLY A 96 -4.66 21.75 -8.78
C GLY A 96 -5.42 20.40 -8.84
N ALA A 97 -5.15 19.45 -7.94
CA ALA A 97 -5.91 18.20 -7.89
C ALA A 97 -6.03 17.63 -6.47
N THR A 98 -7.13 16.92 -6.23
CA THR A 98 -7.40 16.17 -5.00
C THR A 98 -8.10 14.88 -5.34
N GLY A 99 -7.84 13.80 -4.62
CA GLY A 99 -8.51 12.52 -4.89
C GLY A 99 -8.59 11.64 -3.66
N GLY A 100 -9.31 10.53 -3.79
CA GLY A 100 -9.45 9.54 -2.72
C GLY A 100 -8.28 8.57 -2.70
N PHE A 101 -7.98 8.00 -1.53
CA PHE A 101 -7.11 6.84 -1.38
C PHE A 101 -7.65 5.88 -0.33
N HIS A 102 -7.20 4.63 -0.44
CA HIS A 102 -7.41 3.60 0.57
C HIS A 102 -6.19 2.68 0.58
N ILE A 103 -5.57 2.51 1.74
CA ILE A 103 -4.40 1.67 1.97
C ILE A 103 -4.60 0.81 3.21
N TRP A 104 -4.12 -0.44 3.18
CA TRP A 104 -4.30 -1.41 4.27
C TRP A 104 -3.01 -2.22 4.45
N PRO A 105 -2.76 -2.72 5.67
CA PRO A 105 -1.64 -3.63 5.90
C PRO A 105 -1.83 -4.90 5.07
N LYS A 106 -0.74 -5.40 4.47
CA LYS A 106 -0.76 -6.75 3.92
C LYS A 106 -0.86 -7.71 5.09
N GLU A 107 -1.77 -8.69 4.99
CA GLU A 107 -1.74 -9.81 5.92
C GLU A 107 -0.32 -10.40 5.88
N GLU A 108 0.26 -10.65 7.05
CA GLU A 108 1.47 -11.48 7.15
C GLU A 108 1.09 -12.89 6.71
N GLY A 109 1.08 -13.12 5.40
CA GLY A 109 0.87 -14.42 4.82
C GLY A 109 1.98 -15.35 5.33
N GLU A 110 1.54 -16.46 5.89
CA GLU A 110 2.32 -17.64 6.23
C GLU A 110 3.50 -17.81 5.25
N ASN A 111 4.70 -17.91 5.82
CA ASN A 111 5.94 -18.41 5.25
C ASN A 111 6.04 -18.34 3.70
N ARG A 112 6.83 -17.39 3.18
CA ARG A 112 7.15 -17.18 1.76
C ARG A 112 7.82 -18.39 1.04
N GLU A 113 7.85 -19.57 1.66
CA GLU A 113 8.40 -20.82 1.12
C GLU A 113 7.39 -21.60 0.27
N ASP A 114 6.07 -21.47 0.49
CA ASP A 114 5.06 -22.27 -0.24
C ASP A 114 4.74 -21.74 -1.65
N ALA A 115 4.94 -20.44 -1.90
CA ALA A 115 4.70 -19.85 -3.22
C ALA A 115 5.74 -20.29 -4.28
N ALA A 116 6.96 -20.63 -3.86
CA ALA A 116 7.98 -21.18 -4.75
C ALA A 116 7.66 -22.63 -5.16
N GLN A 117 6.98 -23.39 -4.29
CA GLN A 117 6.70 -24.81 -4.52
C GLN A 117 5.50 -25.03 -5.46
N ALA A 118 4.52 -24.13 -5.48
CA ALA A 118 3.40 -24.19 -6.41
C ALA A 118 3.79 -23.86 -7.88
N ALA A 119 4.84 -23.06 -8.09
CA ALA A 119 5.31 -22.71 -9.42
C ALA A 119 6.15 -23.83 -10.08
N GLU A 120 6.73 -24.73 -9.29
CA GLU A 120 7.56 -25.83 -9.80
C GLU A 120 6.74 -27.07 -10.21
N THR A 121 5.62 -27.35 -9.53
CA THR A 121 4.73 -28.48 -9.86
C THR A 121 3.92 -28.28 -11.15
N ALA A 122 3.79 -27.06 -11.65
CA ALA A 122 3.01 -26.74 -12.85
C ALA A 122 3.74 -27.01 -14.19
N LYS A 123 4.99 -27.48 -14.19
CA LYS A 123 5.83 -27.65 -15.41
C LYS A 123 6.08 -29.09 -15.88
N LYS A 124 5.27 -30.09 -15.52
CA LYS A 124 5.38 -31.43 -16.14
C LYS A 124 4.33 -31.61 -17.24
N PRO A 125 4.72 -31.67 -18.54
CA PRO A 125 3.78 -32.04 -19.60
C PRO A 125 3.44 -33.53 -19.51
N LYS A 126 2.18 -33.85 -19.75
CA LYS A 126 1.63 -35.20 -19.88
C LYS A 126 2.00 -35.70 -21.29
N VAL A 127 2.92 -36.65 -21.40
CA VAL A 127 3.16 -37.35 -22.68
C VAL A 127 2.02 -38.34 -22.87
N GLU A 128 1.23 -38.13 -23.93
CA GLU A 128 0.14 -39.00 -24.35
C GLU A 128 0.68 -40.32 -24.92
N GLU A 129 0.04 -41.42 -24.52
CA GLU A 129 0.20 -42.74 -25.12
C GLU A 129 -0.32 -42.74 -26.56
N ILE A 130 0.48 -43.24 -27.50
CA ILE A 130 0.01 -43.75 -28.80
C ILE A 130 0.49 -45.19 -28.94
N GLY A 131 -0.49 -46.10 -29.00
CA GLY A 131 -0.28 -47.54 -28.96
C GLY A 131 0.04 -48.19 -30.30
N VAL A 132 0.34 -49.49 -30.21
CA VAL A 132 0.03 -50.58 -31.15
C VAL A 132 -0.13 -51.85 -30.31
#